data_AF-A0A954BDW9-F1
#
_entry.id   AF-A0A954BDW9-F1
#
_cell.length_a   1.000
_cell.length_b   1.000
_cell.length_c   1.000
_cell.angle_alpha   90.00
_cell.angle_beta   90.00
_cell.angle_gamma   90.00
#
_symmetry.space_group_name_H-M   'P 1'
#
loop_
_entity.id
_entity.type
_entity.pdbx_description
1 polymer ?
#
loop_
_entity_poly.entity_id
_entity_poly.type
_entity_poly.pdbx_seq_one_letter_code
_entity_poly.pdbx_strand_id
1 'polypeptide(L)'
;MARRSYLFTSESVSEGHPDKVCDRISDSIVDLFLAKDPVSRVACETLTTTNQIVLAGEVRCSKEVTHDEIEAAARAAVKDIGYEQEGFHWKTANFQNFLHEQSADIAMGVDASGNKDEGAGD
;
A
#
# COMPACT_ATOMS: atom_id res chain seq x y z
N MET A 1 16.98 -38.81 -17.82
CA MET A 1 15.75 -39.06 -17.03
C MET A 1 15.52 -37.88 -16.10
N ALA A 2 14.31 -37.31 -16.08
CA ALA A 2 13.97 -36.30 -15.08
C ALA A 2 14.04 -36.91 -13.66
N ARG A 3 14.47 -36.12 -12.66
CA ARG A 3 14.57 -36.58 -11.26
C ARG A 3 13.21 -37.06 -10.75
N ARG A 4 13.18 -38.20 -10.05
CA ARG A 4 11.94 -38.84 -9.51
C ARG A 4 11.38 -38.17 -8.25
N SER A 5 12.19 -37.43 -7.50
CA SER A 5 11.76 -36.61 -6.36
C SER A 5 12.78 -35.50 -6.09
N TYR A 6 12.32 -34.43 -5.44
CA TYR A 6 13.15 -33.32 -4.95
C TYR A 6 12.61 -32.84 -3.59
N LEU A 7 13.46 -32.20 -2.80
CA LEU A 7 13.08 -31.55 -1.55
C LEU A 7 12.74 -30.08 -1.84
N PHE A 8 11.60 -29.63 -1.34
CA PHE A 8 11.14 -28.25 -1.44
C PHE A 8 10.62 -27.79 -0.09
N THR A 9 10.95 -26.56 0.29
CA THR A 9 10.51 -25.92 1.53
C THR A 9 9.93 -24.55 1.20
N SER A 10 8.86 -24.19 1.88
CA SER A 10 8.23 -22.88 1.83
C SER A 10 7.86 -22.46 3.26
N GLU A 11 7.82 -21.16 3.50
CA GLU A 11 7.41 -20.57 4.77
C GLU A 11 6.28 -19.54 4.55
N SER A 12 5.66 -19.14 5.65
CA SER A 12 4.64 -18.11 5.70
C SER A 12 4.73 -17.42 7.05
N VAL A 13 4.22 -16.19 7.11
CA VAL A 13 4.20 -15.37 8.32
C VAL A 13 2.76 -14.92 8.58
N SER A 14 2.45 -14.61 9.84
CA SER A 14 1.13 -14.11 10.21
C SER A 14 0.95 -12.66 9.73
N GLU A 15 -0.29 -12.18 9.81
CA GLU A 15 -0.65 -10.76 9.56
C GLU A 15 0.09 -9.77 10.48
N GLY A 16 0.49 -10.22 11.66
CA GLY A 16 1.30 -9.44 12.61
C GLY A 16 2.81 -9.49 12.32
N HIS A 17 3.25 -10.04 11.19
CA HIS A 17 4.64 -9.83 10.76
C HIS A 17 4.80 -8.40 10.25
N PRO A 18 5.81 -7.61 10.66
CA PRO A 18 5.97 -6.21 10.24
C PRO A 18 5.87 -5.99 8.73
N ASP A 19 6.48 -6.86 7.91
CA ASP A 19 6.34 -6.79 6.45
C ASP A 19 4.88 -6.94 5.99
N LYS A 20 4.11 -7.85 6.60
CA LYS A 20 2.68 -8.02 6.30
C LYS A 20 1.80 -6.92 6.87
N VAL A 21 2.23 -6.24 7.93
CA VAL A 21 1.61 -5.01 8.40
C VAL A 21 1.79 -3.91 7.36
N CYS A 22 2.99 -3.75 6.79
CA CYS A 22 3.24 -2.80 5.70
C CYS A 22 2.36 -3.10 4.49
N ASP A 23 2.34 -4.35 4.02
CA ASP A 23 1.47 -4.79 2.91
C ASP A 23 0.00 -4.44 3.19
N ARG A 24 -0.49 -4.77 4.39
CA ARG A 24 -1.89 -4.52 4.77
C ARG A 24 -2.24 -3.03 4.82
N ILE A 25 -1.33 -2.18 5.29
CA ILE A 25 -1.52 -0.73 5.29
C ILE A 25 -1.54 -0.20 3.85
N SER A 26 -0.56 -0.58 3.02
CA SER A 26 -0.48 -0.17 1.62
C SER A 26 -1.76 -0.54 0.85
N ASP A 27 -2.23 -1.78 1.00
CA ASP A 27 -3.49 -2.22 0.37
C ASP A 27 -4.71 -1.47 0.91
N SER A 28 -4.73 -1.10 2.19
CA SER A 28 -5.82 -0.28 2.75
C SER A 28 -5.86 1.12 2.15
N ILE A 29 -4.70 1.66 1.74
CA ILE A 29 -4.66 2.93 1.00
C ILE A 29 -5.15 2.71 -0.44
N VAL A 30 -4.78 1.61 -1.10
CA VAL A 30 -5.35 1.25 -2.42
C VAL A 30 -6.88 1.17 -2.35
N ASP A 31 -7.42 0.47 -1.36
CA ASP A 31 -8.87 0.34 -1.14
C ASP A 31 -9.55 1.69 -0.93
N LEU A 32 -8.96 2.59 -0.12
CA LEU A 32 -9.47 3.94 0.11
C LEU A 32 -9.61 4.72 -1.20
N PHE A 33 -8.58 4.70 -2.04
CA PHE A 33 -8.56 5.42 -3.30
C PHE A 33 -9.54 4.81 -4.32
N LEU A 34 -9.54 3.48 -4.49
CA LEU A 34 -10.44 2.78 -5.41
C LEU A 34 -11.92 2.91 -5.00
N ALA A 35 -12.22 3.00 -3.71
CA ALA A 35 -13.56 3.24 -3.22
C ALA A 35 -14.11 4.62 -3.62
N LYS A 36 -13.24 5.63 -3.77
CA LYS A 36 -13.63 6.97 -4.23
C LYS A 36 -13.63 7.09 -5.75
N ASP A 37 -12.63 6.49 -6.39
CA ASP A 37 -12.43 6.54 -7.83
C ASP A 37 -11.86 5.19 -8.33
N PRO A 38 -12.69 4.37 -8.99
CA PRO A 38 -12.30 3.04 -9.47
C PRO A 38 -11.15 3.01 -10.48
N VAL A 39 -10.77 4.16 -11.06
CA VAL A 39 -9.63 4.29 -11.99
C VAL A 39 -8.43 4.98 -11.35
N SER A 40 -8.40 5.07 -10.02
CA SER A 40 -7.24 5.59 -9.28
C SER A 40 -5.98 4.78 -9.60
N ARG A 41 -4.84 5.47 -9.69
CA ARG A 41 -3.52 4.84 -9.71
C ARG A 41 -2.85 5.05 -8.35
N VAL A 42 -2.40 3.98 -7.72
CA VAL A 42 -1.82 4.01 -6.37
C VAL A 42 -0.58 3.15 -6.35
N ALA A 43 0.56 3.76 -6.04
CA ALA A 43 1.82 3.12 -5.75
C ALA A 43 2.25 3.58 -4.34
N CYS A 44 1.58 3.02 -3.32
CA CYS A 44 1.81 3.36 -1.93
C CYS A 44 2.76 2.37 -1.26
N GLU A 45 3.91 2.87 -0.84
CA GLU A 45 4.90 2.13 -0.07
C GLU A 45 4.74 2.43 1.42
N THR A 46 4.82 1.40 2.25
CA THR A 46 4.73 1.54 3.71
C THR A 46 6.01 1.05 4.38
N LEU A 47 6.55 1.88 5.27
CA LEU A 47 7.59 1.50 6.22
C LEU A 47 7.03 1.58 7.64
N THR A 48 7.19 0.50 8.40
CA THR A 48 6.90 0.49 9.83
C THR A 48 8.16 0.22 10.64
N THR A 49 8.27 0.88 11.79
CA THR A 49 9.29 0.62 12.80
C THR A 49 8.72 0.98 14.17
N THR A 50 9.54 0.97 15.23
CA THR A 50 9.11 1.23 16.60
C THR A 50 8.22 2.47 16.69
N ASN A 51 6.93 2.23 16.95
CA ASN A 51 5.85 3.19 17.09
C ASN A 51 5.80 4.26 15.97
N GLN A 52 6.12 3.87 14.74
CA GLN A 52 6.19 4.75 13.57
C GLN A 52 5.60 4.06 12.34
N ILE A 53 4.77 4.80 11.61
CA ILE A 53 4.24 4.46 10.28
C ILE A 53 4.66 5.56 9.32
N VAL A 54 5.22 5.21 8.17
CA VAL A 54 5.59 6.13 7.10
C VAL A 54 4.99 5.62 5.81
N LEU A 55 4.25 6.48 5.11
CA LEU A 55 3.77 6.24 3.76
C LEU A 55 4.58 7.08 2.77
N ALA A 56 4.93 6.50 1.63
CA ALA A 56 5.60 7.18 0.53
C ALA A 56 5.10 6.65 -0.82
N GLY A 57 5.36 7.41 -1.89
CA GLY A 57 5.05 7.01 -3.26
C GLY A 57 4.01 7.90 -3.94
N GLU A 58 3.37 7.35 -4.96
CA GLU A 58 2.62 8.11 -5.95
C GLU A 58 1.13 7.74 -5.96
N VAL A 59 0.27 8.75 -6.01
CA VAL A 59 -1.17 8.57 -6.14
C VAL A 59 -1.75 9.46 -7.24
N ARG A 60 -2.80 8.98 -7.91
CA ARG A 60 -3.59 9.75 -8.87
C ARG A 60 -5.05 9.38 -8.72
N CYS A 61 -5.87 10.37 -8.39
CA CYS A 61 -7.30 10.20 -8.13
C CYS A 61 -8.05 11.44 -8.60
N SER A 62 -9.20 11.26 -9.26
CA SER A 62 -10.06 12.39 -9.65
C SER A 62 -10.86 12.97 -8.48
N LYS A 63 -10.89 12.27 -7.34
CA LYS A 63 -11.57 12.69 -6.11
C LYS A 63 -10.55 13.08 -5.06
N GLU A 64 -10.93 14.05 -4.23
CA GLU A 64 -10.14 14.44 -3.09
C GLU A 64 -10.08 13.30 -2.07
N VAL A 65 -8.85 12.90 -1.69
CA VAL A 65 -8.55 12.02 -0.57
C VAL A 65 -7.69 12.83 0.38
N THR A 66 -8.19 13.06 1.58
CA THR A 66 -7.52 13.94 2.56
C THR A 66 -6.45 13.21 3.35
N HIS A 67 -5.50 13.96 3.93
CA HIS A 67 -4.50 13.41 4.83
C HIS A 67 -5.13 12.61 5.99
N ASP A 68 -6.21 13.13 6.58
CA ASP A 68 -6.87 12.50 7.73
C ASP A 68 -7.55 11.18 7.37
N GLU A 69 -8.09 11.06 6.14
CA GLU A 69 -8.64 9.80 5.65
C GLU A 69 -7.55 8.74 5.44
N ILE A 70 -6.38 9.14 4.93
CA ILE A 70 -5.22 8.26 4.74
C ILE A 70 -4.72 7.78 6.11
N GLU A 71 -4.54 8.70 7.07
CA GLU A 71 -4.12 8.34 8.42
C GLU A 71 -5.13 7.42 9.10
N ALA A 72 -6.44 7.70 8.96
CA ALA A 72 -7.49 6.87 9.52
C ALA A 72 -7.48 5.45 8.93
N ALA A 73 -7.28 5.31 7.62
CA ALA A 73 -7.18 4.01 6.95
C ALA A 73 -5.97 3.20 7.45
N ALA A 74 -4.79 3.84 7.53
CA ALA A 74 -3.58 3.19 8.04
C ALA A 74 -3.75 2.74 9.50
N ARG A 75 -4.31 3.60 10.35
CA ARG A 75 -4.57 3.26 11.76
C ARG A 75 -5.62 2.18 11.93
N ALA A 76 -6.67 2.18 11.10
CA ALA A 76 -7.68 1.13 11.09
C ALA A 76 -7.07 -0.23 10.73
N ALA A 77 -6.21 -0.28 9.71
CA ALA A 77 -5.49 -1.50 9.34
C ALA A 77 -4.65 -2.06 10.51
N VAL A 78 -3.88 -1.21 11.20
CA VAL A 78 -3.07 -1.61 12.36
C VAL A 78 -3.94 -2.07 13.54
N LYS A 79 -5.09 -1.42 13.73
CA LYS A 79 -6.06 -1.79 14.76
C LYS A 79 -6.70 -3.15 14.48
N ASP A 80 -7.07 -3.41 13.23
CA ASP A 80 -7.70 -4.66 12.81
C ASP A 80 -6.77 -5.86 12.98
N ILE A 81 -5.46 -5.66 12.77
CA ILE A 81 -4.42 -6.67 13.08
C ILE A 81 -4.28 -6.90 14.60
N GLY A 82 -4.67 -5.91 15.43
CA GLY A 82 -4.69 -6.03 16.89
C GLY A 82 -3.52 -5.36 17.62
N TYR A 83 -2.77 -4.46 16.98
CA TYR A 83 -1.64 -3.78 17.63
C TYR A 83 -2.07 -2.66 18.59
N GLU A 84 -2.08 -2.99 19.87
CA GLU A 84 -2.43 -2.10 20.99
C GLU A 84 -1.43 -2.29 22.15
N GLN A 85 -0.13 -2.12 21.87
CA GLN A 85 0.94 -2.41 22.84
C GLN A 85 2.04 -1.35 22.85
N GLU A 86 2.85 -1.35 23.91
CA GLU A 86 4.05 -0.52 23.97
C GLU A 86 5.00 -0.90 22.81
N GLY A 87 5.53 0.10 22.11
CA GLY A 87 6.41 -0.08 20.97
C GLY A 87 5.72 -0.14 19.60
N PHE A 88 4.42 -0.44 19.52
CA PHE A 88 3.61 -0.24 18.30
C PHE A 88 2.11 -0.30 18.63
N HIS A 89 1.42 0.84 18.50
CA HIS A 89 0.00 0.96 18.84
C HIS A 89 -0.74 1.80 17.80
N TRP A 90 -1.84 1.27 17.28
CA TRP A 90 -2.68 1.90 16.25
C TRP A 90 -3.06 3.37 16.55
N LYS A 91 -3.24 3.73 17.83
CA LYS A 91 -3.69 5.05 18.26
C LYS A 91 -2.56 6.04 18.47
N THR A 92 -1.39 5.57 18.92
CA THR A 92 -0.29 6.43 19.39
C THR A 92 0.97 6.33 18.52
N ALA A 93 0.98 5.47 17.50
CA ALA A 93 2.05 5.46 16.51
C ALA A 93 2.16 6.82 15.84
N ASN A 94 3.40 7.31 15.69
CA ASN A 94 3.67 8.47 14.87
C ASN A 94 3.35 8.15 13.41
N PHE A 95 2.74 9.09 12.70
CA PHE A 95 2.31 8.91 11.33
C PHE A 95 2.93 10.00 10.45
N GLN A 96 3.54 9.60 9.34
CA GLN A 96 4.09 10.50 8.35
C GLN A 96 3.59 10.08 6.97
N ASN A 97 3.05 11.04 6.23
CA ASN A 97 2.52 10.83 4.89
C ASN A 97 3.31 11.65 3.88
N PHE A 98 4.03 10.96 2.99
CA PHE A 98 4.79 11.53 1.89
C PHE A 98 4.24 11.08 0.52
N LEU A 99 2.97 10.67 0.45
CA LEU A 99 2.30 10.42 -0.82
C LEU A 99 2.19 11.71 -1.62
N HIS A 100 2.50 11.65 -2.90
CA HIS A 100 2.44 12.77 -3.83
C HIS A 100 1.77 12.38 -5.15
N GLU A 101 1.50 13.38 -6.00
CA GLU A 101 0.89 13.13 -7.31
C GLU A 101 1.83 12.29 -8.21
N GLN A 102 1.24 11.40 -9.00
CA GLN A 102 1.96 10.60 -10.00
C GLN A 102 2.66 11.49 -11.04
N SER A 103 3.86 11.10 -11.47
CA SER A 103 4.57 11.80 -12.55
C SER A 103 3.79 11.81 -13.87
N ALA A 104 3.74 12.97 -14.53
CA ALA A 104 3.10 13.12 -15.85
C ALA A 104 3.77 12.27 -16.94
N ASP A 105 5.08 12.03 -16.83
CA ASP A 105 5.83 11.20 -17.79
C ASP A 105 5.41 9.72 -17.69
N ILE A 106 5.16 9.24 -16.46
CA ILE A 106 4.64 7.89 -16.20
C ILE A 106 3.20 7.79 -16.71
N ALA A 107 2.37 8.79 -16.40
CA ALA A 107 0.99 8.85 -16.87
C ALA A 107 0.89 8.71 -18.40
N MET A 108 1.73 9.42 -19.16
CA MET A 108 1.76 9.34 -20.62
C MET A 108 2.15 7.96 -21.18
N GLY A 109 3.00 7.22 -20.46
CA GLY A 109 3.44 5.89 -20.87
C GLY A 109 2.39 4.81 -20.67
N VAL A 110 1.54 4.97 -19.65
CA VAL A 110 0.56 3.97 -19.22
C VAL A 110 -0.83 4.26 -19.79
N ASP A 111 -1.25 5.52 -19.80
CA ASP A 111 -2.62 5.89 -20.14
C ASP A 111 -2.99 5.57 -21.60
N ALA A 112 -4.12 4.88 -21.76
CA ALA A 112 -4.73 4.63 -23.06
C ALA A 112 -5.03 5.97 -23.76
N SER A 113 -4.58 6.11 -25.01
CA SER A 113 -4.80 7.32 -25.81
C SER A 113 -5.09 6.99 -27.27
N GLY A 114 -6.14 7.60 -27.83
CA GLY A 114 -6.57 7.35 -29.20
C GLY A 114 -6.93 5.88 -29.45
N ASN A 115 -6.18 5.20 -30.32
CA ASN A 115 -6.34 3.78 -30.64
C ASN A 115 -5.34 2.87 -29.89
N LYS A 116 -4.67 3.36 -28.85
CA LYS A 116 -3.77 2.56 -28.01
C LYS A 116 -4.48 2.10 -26.74
N ASP A 117 -4.37 0.81 -26.47
CA ASP A 117 -4.72 0.20 -25.19
C ASP A 117 -3.71 0.59 -24.09
N GLU A 118 -4.06 0.30 -22.84
CA GLU A 118 -3.24 0.59 -21.66
C GLU A 118 -1.86 -0.10 -21.74
N GLY A 119 -0.81 0.68 -21.47
CA GLY A 119 0.57 0.20 -21.44
C GLY A 119 0.91 -0.55 -20.15
N ALA A 120 2.02 -1.28 -20.14
CA ALA A 120 2.59 -1.79 -18.89
C ALA A 120 2.99 -0.61 -17.98
N GLY A 121 2.83 -0.79 -16.66
CA GLY A 121 3.15 0.24 -15.66
C GLY A 121 4.64 0.43 -15.36
N ASP A 122 5.49 -0.49 -15.86
CA ASP A 122 6.96 -0.52 -15.81
C ASP A 122 7.48 -1.38 -16.98
#